data_AF-D2VJW6-F1
#
_entry.id   AF-D2VJW6-F1
#
_cell.length_a   1.000
_cell.length_b   1.000
_cell.length_c   1.000
_cell.angle_alpha   90.00
_cell.angle_beta   90.00
_cell.angle_gamma   90.00
#
_symmetry.space_group_name_H-M   'P 1'
#
loop_
_entity.id
_entity.type
_entity.pdbx_description
1 polymer ?
#
loop_
_entity_poly.entity_id
_entity_poly.type
_entity_poly.pdbx_seq_one_letter_code
_entity_poly.pdbx_strand_id
1 'polypeptide(L)'
;MMMNPSTHQEDLENSSPVIITLDNIPQHSTIEVQLQQKLGKQAPKEEIPFSYKFNLKQVIKLDRKGLEIPNDDDDDDEEAQEEEDEEEEEEFDERQVDLDEEAMYERHYSGPIEGGMPNCVTISHQFQCIIVGADGQLLFLDFNTKKFIKGIRLHSSFSDIAIEKDGYRGGEALIVSFTRHTVEKYDLESLFKSNETKPNIQPLWISGTKKTGDSGRGFTDEFNYNWPEMIAICYSNKYDSFRNEHDDKKLGNILFVCDKWNNRIKILNTFDGKQLKIFGEKGNSRELGSNIEFREPWGISLDNQDRIWVSQFAGHCVKRLENQVGQMVVDQCLGDSMIMYNPLGIFYDKLGNRLLIADSGECTISILDLESGNFMDSITNSSFRCVSDVCINYETGELYVTDQYSEQLFIYE
;
A
#
# COMPACT_ATOMS: atom_id res chain seq x y z
N MET A 1 -9.71 -44.12 -51.72
CA MET A 1 -9.12 -42.78 -51.50
C MET A 1 -9.00 -42.60 -50.00
N MET A 2 -7.76 -42.68 -49.50
CA MET A 2 -7.40 -42.55 -48.09
C MET A 2 -7.31 -41.06 -47.74
N MET A 3 -7.82 -40.68 -46.57
CA MET A 3 -7.53 -39.38 -45.94
C MET A 3 -6.38 -39.56 -44.96
N ASN A 4 -5.31 -38.79 -45.15
CA ASN A 4 -4.32 -38.45 -44.11
C ASN A 4 -4.71 -37.08 -43.55
N PRO A 5 -4.69 -36.86 -42.21
CA PRO A 5 -4.55 -35.53 -41.65
C PRO A 5 -3.07 -35.22 -41.45
N SER A 6 -2.61 -34.11 -42.04
CA SER A 6 -1.30 -33.54 -41.78
C SER A 6 -1.28 -32.85 -40.41
N THR A 7 -0.34 -33.29 -39.59
CA THR A 7 0.16 -32.64 -38.38
C THR A 7 0.83 -31.31 -38.71
N HIS A 8 0.33 -30.20 -38.15
CA HIS A 8 1.15 -29.01 -37.90
C HIS A 8 1.46 -28.99 -36.41
N GLN A 9 2.64 -29.50 -36.04
CA GLN A 9 3.38 -29.03 -34.87
C GLN A 9 3.93 -27.66 -35.26
N GLU A 10 3.44 -26.60 -34.63
CA GLU A 10 4.21 -25.36 -34.52
C GLU A 10 4.97 -25.42 -33.19
N ASP A 11 6.29 -25.40 -33.32
CA ASP A 11 7.25 -25.35 -32.24
C ASP A 11 7.09 -24.05 -31.46
N LEU A 12 6.56 -24.15 -30.23
CA LEU A 12 6.69 -23.12 -29.21
C LEU A 12 8.16 -23.07 -28.76
N GLU A 13 8.98 -22.33 -29.50
CA GLU A 13 10.33 -21.98 -29.05
C GLU A 13 10.24 -21.08 -27.81
N ASN A 14 10.88 -21.55 -26.74
CA ASN A 14 11.19 -20.82 -25.51
C ASN A 14 11.75 -19.42 -25.81
N SER A 15 10.91 -18.39 -25.74
CA SER A 15 11.39 -17.01 -25.70
C SER A 15 11.55 -16.59 -24.24
N SER A 16 12.81 -16.55 -23.80
CA SER A 16 13.18 -15.93 -22.52
C SER A 16 12.95 -14.42 -22.60
N PRO A 17 12.52 -13.75 -21.52
CA PRO A 17 12.28 -12.31 -21.52
C PRO A 17 13.57 -11.53 -21.86
N VAL A 18 13.40 -10.46 -22.65
CA VAL A 18 14.48 -9.53 -22.98
C VAL A 18 14.70 -8.62 -21.78
N ILE A 19 15.78 -8.87 -21.04
CA ILE A 19 16.30 -7.98 -20.00
C ILE A 19 16.86 -6.75 -20.72
N ILE A 20 16.20 -5.60 -20.59
CA ILE A 20 16.82 -4.31 -20.88
C ILE A 20 17.35 -3.77 -19.55
N THR A 21 18.59 -4.11 -19.21
CA THR A 21 19.37 -3.31 -18.27
C THR A 21 19.67 -2.00 -18.99
N LEU A 22 19.14 -0.88 -18.48
CA LEU A 22 19.59 0.43 -18.92
C LEU A 22 21.00 0.67 -18.37
N ASP A 23 21.99 0.07 -19.01
CA ASP A 23 23.40 0.43 -18.87
C ASP A 23 23.58 1.79 -19.53
N ASN A 24 23.10 2.87 -18.90
CA ASN A 24 23.49 4.28 -19.09
C ASN A 24 22.48 5.20 -18.37
N ILE A 25 22.57 5.29 -17.05
CA ILE A 25 21.96 6.40 -16.29
C ILE A 25 22.96 7.57 -16.31
N PRO A 26 22.58 8.79 -16.75
CA PRO A 26 23.44 9.96 -16.61
C PRO A 26 23.68 10.24 -15.12
N GLN A 27 24.93 10.11 -14.66
CA GLN A 27 25.34 10.50 -13.31
C GLN A 27 25.35 12.03 -13.18
N HIS A 28 24.21 12.70 -12.98
CA HIS A 28 24.25 14.12 -12.60
C HIS A 28 23.07 14.56 -11.73
N SER A 29 23.32 14.62 -10.42
CA SER A 29 22.89 15.73 -9.54
C SER A 29 23.54 15.58 -8.16
N THR A 30 24.85 15.85 -8.05
CA THR A 30 25.48 16.08 -6.75
C THR A 30 25.20 17.52 -6.33
N ILE A 31 24.33 17.73 -5.35
CA ILE A 31 24.20 19.02 -4.66
C ILE A 31 24.73 18.84 -3.24
N GLU A 32 25.92 19.40 -3.00
CA GLU A 32 26.44 19.62 -1.65
C GLU A 32 25.76 20.86 -1.07
N VAL A 33 24.96 20.69 -0.01
CA VAL A 33 24.51 21.81 0.83
C VAL A 33 25.35 21.79 2.10
N GLN A 34 26.26 22.76 2.22
CA GLN A 34 26.93 23.04 3.50
C GLN A 34 26.01 23.90 4.38
N LEU A 35 25.47 23.31 5.44
CA LEU A 35 24.80 24.06 6.52
C LEU A 35 25.86 24.72 7.41
N GLN A 36 26.02 26.04 7.30
CA GLN A 36 26.71 26.84 8.32
C GLN A 36 25.75 27.15 9.47
N GLN A 37 25.89 26.44 10.60
CA GLN A 37 25.28 26.87 11.87
C GLN A 37 26.26 27.76 12.65
N LYS A 38 25.84 28.99 12.94
CA LYS A 38 26.43 29.84 13.97
C LYS A 38 26.12 29.23 15.35
N LEU A 39 27.07 28.53 15.93
CA LEU A 39 26.98 27.99 17.29
C LEU A 39 27.41 29.04 18.34
N GLY A 40 26.46 29.41 19.18
CA GLY A 40 26.71 29.86 20.55
C GLY A 40 27.11 28.66 21.42
N LYS A 41 28.02 28.90 22.37
CA LYS A 41 28.79 27.88 23.11
C LYS A 41 27.94 26.93 23.96
N GLN A 42 27.93 25.65 23.59
CA GLN A 42 28.20 24.47 24.44
C GLN A 42 28.21 23.25 23.52
N ALA A 43 29.32 22.50 23.51
CA ALA A 43 29.50 21.37 22.60
C ALA A 43 28.65 20.17 23.02
N PRO A 44 27.69 19.69 22.20
CA PRO A 44 27.17 18.34 22.31
C PRO A 44 28.20 17.37 21.70
N LYS A 45 28.18 16.11 22.16
CA LYS A 45 28.90 15.01 21.51
C LYS A 45 28.53 15.01 20.02
N GLU A 46 29.52 14.92 19.14
CA GLU A 46 29.33 14.71 17.71
C GLU A 46 28.61 13.37 17.50
N GLU A 47 27.29 13.39 17.41
CA GLU A 47 26.55 12.39 16.67
C GLU A 47 26.79 12.69 15.20
N ILE A 48 27.51 11.79 14.53
CA ILE A 48 27.64 11.83 13.08
C ILE A 48 26.23 11.59 12.54
N PRO A 49 25.61 12.54 11.81
CA PRO A 49 24.30 12.31 11.24
C PRO A 49 24.44 11.16 10.23
N PHE A 50 23.81 10.03 10.53
CA PHE A 50 23.69 8.90 9.60
C PHE A 50 22.77 9.33 8.45
N SER A 51 23.34 9.89 7.38
CA SER A 51 22.58 10.20 6.15
C SER A 51 22.63 8.96 5.24
N TYR A 52 21.62 8.11 5.29
CA TYR A 52 21.35 7.18 4.20
C TYR A 52 20.76 7.99 3.05
N LYS A 53 21.57 8.26 2.04
CA LYS A 53 21.12 8.78 0.74
C LYS A 53 20.83 7.58 -0.16
N PHE A 54 19.59 7.44 -0.57
CA PHE A 54 19.17 6.43 -1.53
C PHE A 54 19.56 6.88 -2.93
N ASN A 55 20.38 6.09 -3.63
CA ASN A 55 20.74 6.34 -5.02
C ASN A 55 20.04 5.33 -5.92
N LEU A 56 19.50 5.79 -7.05
CA LEU A 56 18.83 4.90 -7.99
C LEU A 56 19.81 3.85 -8.51
N LYS A 57 19.53 2.59 -8.22
CA LYS A 57 20.35 1.44 -8.60
C LYS A 57 19.83 0.80 -9.87
N GLN A 58 18.52 0.56 -9.93
CA GLN A 58 17.90 -0.18 -11.01
C GLN A 58 16.44 0.23 -11.21
N VAL A 59 15.97 0.16 -12.44
CA VAL A 59 14.56 0.26 -12.79
C VAL A 59 14.16 -1.04 -13.48
N ILE A 60 13.08 -1.66 -13.01
CA ILE A 60 12.54 -2.88 -13.59
C ILE A 60 11.23 -2.54 -14.26
N LYS A 61 11.14 -2.77 -15.57
CA LYS A 61 9.87 -2.72 -16.27
C LYS A 61 9.08 -3.99 -15.95
N LEU A 62 7.86 -3.81 -15.46
CA LEU A 62 6.94 -4.89 -15.13
C LEU A 62 6.20 -5.30 -16.41
N ASP A 63 6.83 -6.13 -17.26
CA ASP A 63 6.22 -6.64 -18.48
C ASP A 63 5.21 -7.76 -18.15
N ARG A 64 3.96 -7.56 -18.60
CA ARG A 64 2.80 -8.43 -18.38
C ARG A 64 2.68 -9.57 -19.41
N LYS A 65 3.55 -9.62 -20.42
CA LYS A 65 3.45 -10.57 -21.53
C LYS A 65 3.59 -12.02 -21.07
N GLY A 66 2.49 -12.75 -21.16
CA GLY A 66 2.33 -14.14 -20.70
C GLY A 66 1.02 -14.39 -19.94
N LEU A 67 0.30 -13.32 -19.60
CA LEU A 67 -1.01 -13.37 -18.97
C LEU A 67 -2.02 -12.82 -19.98
N GLU A 68 -2.84 -13.70 -20.58
CA GLU A 68 -4.03 -13.27 -21.30
C GLU A 68 -4.80 -12.32 -20.38
N ILE A 69 -5.09 -11.11 -20.84
CA ILE A 69 -6.09 -10.24 -20.22
C ILE A 69 -7.40 -10.76 -20.82
N PRO A 70 -8.20 -11.59 -20.12
CA PRO A 70 -9.57 -11.77 -20.57
C PRO A 70 -10.21 -10.39 -20.44
N ASN A 71 -10.94 -9.95 -21.46
CA ASN A 71 -11.83 -8.82 -21.28
C ASN A 71 -12.67 -9.12 -20.03
N ASP A 72 -12.68 -8.21 -19.06
CA ASP A 72 -13.58 -8.28 -17.91
C ASP A 72 -15.03 -7.92 -18.37
N ASP A 73 -15.48 -8.46 -19.51
CA ASP A 73 -16.83 -8.27 -20.09
C ASP A 73 -17.88 -9.24 -19.49
N ASP A 74 -17.52 -10.00 -18.45
CA ASP A 74 -18.49 -10.79 -17.65
C ASP A 74 -19.00 -9.97 -16.46
N ASP A 75 -19.19 -8.66 -16.64
CA ASP A 75 -20.12 -7.90 -15.82
C ASP A 75 -21.52 -8.40 -16.19
N ASP A 76 -22.06 -9.30 -15.36
CA ASP A 76 -23.50 -9.53 -15.27
C ASP A 76 -24.14 -8.21 -14.79
N ASP A 77 -24.36 -7.29 -15.74
CA ASP A 77 -25.19 -6.10 -15.61
C ASP A 77 -26.64 -6.55 -15.32
N GLU A 78 -26.94 -6.91 -14.08
CA GLU A 78 -28.30 -6.74 -13.57
C GLU A 78 -28.47 -5.24 -13.32
N GLU A 79 -29.12 -4.55 -14.27
CA GLU A 79 -29.60 -3.17 -14.18
C GLU A 79 -30.26 -2.92 -12.81
N ALA A 80 -29.50 -2.41 -11.85
CA ALA A 80 -30.04 -1.85 -10.62
C ALA A 80 -30.64 -0.49 -10.99
N GLN A 81 -31.97 -0.39 -10.94
CA GLN A 81 -32.66 0.87 -11.03
C GLN A 81 -32.29 1.72 -9.80
N GLU A 82 -31.52 2.78 -10.02
CA GLU A 82 -31.27 3.82 -9.03
C GLU A 82 -32.61 4.52 -8.71
N GLU A 83 -33.14 4.30 -7.51
CA GLU A 83 -34.10 5.22 -6.92
C GLU A 83 -33.30 6.37 -6.30
N GLU A 84 -33.34 7.55 -6.95
CA GLU A 84 -32.80 8.80 -6.41
C GLU A 84 -33.68 9.24 -5.22
N ASP A 85 -33.25 8.91 -4.00
CA ASP A 85 -33.75 9.57 -2.80
C ASP A 85 -32.89 10.83 -2.54
N GLU A 86 -33.46 12.01 -2.82
CA GLU A 86 -32.90 13.32 -2.44
C GLU A 86 -32.98 13.49 -0.92
N GLU A 87 -31.94 13.05 -0.19
CA GLU A 87 -31.70 13.50 1.19
C GLU A 87 -30.73 14.69 1.18
N GLU A 88 -31.20 15.86 1.65
CA GLU A 88 -30.38 17.04 1.91
C GLU A 88 -29.41 16.75 3.07
N GLU A 89 -28.25 16.15 2.78
CA GLU A 89 -27.14 16.04 3.71
C GLU A 89 -26.29 17.32 3.70
N GLU A 90 -25.78 17.72 4.87
CA GLU A 90 -24.95 18.91 5.05
C GLU A 90 -23.75 18.90 4.09
N GLU A 91 -23.67 19.93 3.24
CA GLU A 91 -22.65 20.17 2.20
C GLU A 91 -21.25 20.33 2.84
N PHE A 92 -20.63 19.23 3.26
CA PHE A 92 -19.21 19.15 3.57
C PHE A 92 -18.42 19.21 2.25
N ASP A 93 -17.15 19.60 2.32
CA ASP A 93 -16.27 19.98 1.20
C ASP A 93 -15.87 18.82 0.25
N GLU A 94 -16.82 17.95 -0.13
CA GLU A 94 -16.59 16.80 -1.01
C GLU A 94 -16.19 17.23 -2.42
N ARG A 95 -16.73 18.36 -2.90
CA ARG A 95 -16.39 18.96 -4.21
C ARG A 95 -14.92 19.33 -4.33
N GLN A 96 -14.27 19.79 -3.25
CA GLN A 96 -12.85 20.15 -3.32
C GLN A 96 -11.96 18.90 -3.38
N VAL A 97 -12.37 17.81 -2.74
CA VAL A 97 -11.66 16.52 -2.75
C VAL A 97 -11.80 15.82 -4.10
N ASP A 98 -12.98 15.85 -4.72
CA ASP A 98 -13.18 15.39 -6.12
C ASP A 98 -12.25 16.14 -7.07
N LEU A 99 -12.17 17.46 -6.93
CA LEU A 99 -11.27 18.28 -7.72
C LEU A 99 -9.80 17.95 -7.47
N ASP A 100 -9.42 17.57 -6.26
CA ASP A 100 -8.04 17.21 -5.94
C ASP A 100 -7.66 15.83 -6.49
N GLU A 101 -8.53 14.82 -6.42
CA GLU A 101 -8.31 13.53 -7.11
C GLU A 101 -8.29 13.70 -8.62
N GLU A 102 -9.32 14.33 -9.21
CA GLU A 102 -9.39 14.57 -10.66
C GLU A 102 -8.21 15.43 -11.13
N ALA A 103 -7.83 16.48 -10.39
CA ALA A 103 -6.64 17.28 -10.75
C ALA A 103 -5.35 16.47 -10.63
N MET A 104 -5.24 15.49 -9.73
CA MET A 104 -4.08 14.59 -9.70
C MET A 104 -4.03 13.72 -10.95
N TYR A 105 -5.17 13.12 -11.31
CA TYR A 105 -5.32 12.34 -12.54
C TYR A 105 -4.92 13.20 -13.75
N GLU A 106 -5.45 14.42 -13.87
CA GLU A 106 -5.20 15.31 -15.01
C GLU A 106 -3.78 15.91 -15.03
N ARG A 107 -3.19 16.26 -13.88
CA ARG A 107 -1.86 16.92 -13.82
C ARG A 107 -0.72 16.00 -14.22
N HIS A 108 -0.80 14.72 -13.87
CA HIS A 108 0.36 13.82 -13.96
C HIS A 108 0.17 12.63 -14.89
N TYR A 109 -1.05 12.37 -15.38
CA TYR A 109 -1.32 11.29 -16.32
C TYR A 109 -2.26 11.72 -17.46
N SER A 110 -1.73 11.84 -18.68
CA SER A 110 -2.51 12.20 -19.88
C SER A 110 -2.67 11.03 -20.86
N GLY A 111 -2.43 9.79 -20.41
CA GLY A 111 -2.52 8.56 -21.22
C GLY A 111 -3.83 7.80 -20.96
N PRO A 112 -4.19 6.81 -21.81
CA PRO A 112 -5.28 5.90 -21.49
C PRO A 112 -4.92 5.12 -20.21
N ILE A 113 -5.91 4.96 -19.32
CA ILE A 113 -5.83 4.06 -18.15
C ILE A 113 -5.89 2.63 -18.70
N GLU A 114 -4.80 2.16 -19.28
CA GLU A 114 -4.65 0.76 -19.65
C GLU A 114 -4.16 0.01 -18.41
N GLY A 115 -4.83 -1.09 -18.06
CA GLY A 115 -4.52 -1.89 -16.88
C GLY A 115 -3.03 -2.26 -16.85
N GLY A 116 -2.25 -1.62 -15.99
CA GLY A 116 -2.25 -1.99 -14.61
C GLY A 116 -1.01 -1.52 -13.86
N MET A 117 -1.37 -0.93 -12.74
CA MET A 117 -0.64 0.11 -12.08
C MET A 117 -0.02 -0.53 -10.85
N PRO A 118 1.32 -0.52 -10.69
CA PRO A 118 1.91 -1.06 -9.48
C PRO A 118 1.51 -0.16 -8.31
N ASN A 119 0.71 -0.73 -7.42
CA ASN A 119 0.07 0.00 -6.32
C ASN A 119 0.82 -0.20 -5.00
N CYS A 120 1.43 -1.36 -4.83
CA CYS A 120 2.04 -1.76 -3.57
C CYS A 120 3.23 -2.72 -3.78
N VAL A 121 4.15 -2.74 -2.83
CA VAL A 121 5.30 -3.64 -2.85
C VAL A 121 5.63 -4.16 -1.46
N THR A 122 5.89 -5.46 -1.36
CA THR A 122 6.32 -6.09 -0.12
C THR A 122 7.39 -7.15 -0.39
N ILE A 123 7.95 -7.72 0.67
CA ILE A 123 8.99 -8.74 0.60
C ILE A 123 8.62 -9.97 1.41
N SER A 124 8.78 -11.14 0.80
CA SER A 124 8.73 -12.42 1.48
C SER A 124 10.16 -12.88 1.77
N HIS A 125 10.49 -13.01 3.05
CA HIS A 125 11.78 -13.57 3.44
C HIS A 125 11.77 -15.09 3.35
N GLN A 126 10.63 -15.74 3.59
CA GLN A 126 10.52 -17.20 3.48
C GLN A 126 10.76 -17.68 2.04
N PHE A 127 10.17 -17.00 1.05
CA PHE A 127 10.30 -17.37 -0.36
C PHE A 127 11.39 -16.61 -1.10
N GLN A 128 12.11 -15.72 -0.39
CA GLN A 128 13.20 -14.91 -0.95
C GLN A 128 12.73 -14.24 -2.25
N CYS A 129 11.62 -13.51 -2.15
CA CYS A 129 11.05 -12.78 -3.29
C CYS A 129 10.52 -11.40 -2.90
N ILE A 130 10.53 -10.51 -3.89
CA ILE A 130 9.81 -9.24 -3.89
C ILE A 130 8.45 -9.53 -4.51
N ILE A 131 7.39 -9.03 -3.89
CA ILE A 131 6.03 -9.18 -4.37
C ILE A 131 5.51 -7.79 -4.69
N VAL A 132 5.24 -7.53 -5.96
CA VAL A 132 4.65 -6.27 -6.42
C VAL A 132 3.20 -6.52 -6.77
N GLY A 133 2.31 -5.74 -6.17
CA GLY A 133 0.90 -5.72 -6.49
C GLY A 133 0.61 -4.74 -7.63
N ALA A 134 -0.05 -5.21 -8.68
CA ALA A 134 -0.43 -4.37 -9.81
C ALA A 134 -1.77 -4.79 -10.40
N ASP A 135 -2.83 -4.03 -10.09
CA ASP A 135 -4.17 -4.20 -10.67
C ASP A 135 -4.69 -5.65 -10.66
N GLY A 136 -4.83 -6.20 -9.45
CA GLY A 136 -5.32 -7.57 -9.24
C GLY A 136 -4.28 -8.67 -9.50
N GLN A 137 -3.05 -8.32 -9.89
CA GLN A 137 -1.96 -9.26 -10.10
C GLN A 137 -0.87 -9.11 -9.04
N LEU A 138 -0.37 -10.25 -8.54
CA LEU A 138 0.85 -10.37 -7.75
C LEU A 138 1.99 -10.77 -8.68
N LEU A 139 3.01 -9.94 -8.78
CA LEU A 139 4.24 -10.22 -9.52
C LEU A 139 5.32 -10.62 -8.54
N PHE A 140 5.86 -11.83 -8.69
CA PHE A 140 6.93 -12.35 -7.85
C PHE A 140 8.26 -12.15 -8.58
N LEU A 141 9.19 -11.45 -7.95
CA LEU A 141 10.56 -11.26 -8.44
C LEU A 141 11.54 -11.87 -7.45
N ASP A 142 12.59 -12.49 -7.95
CA ASP A 142 13.64 -13.09 -7.13
C ASP A 142 14.39 -12.01 -6.33
N PHE A 143 14.55 -12.25 -5.04
CA PHE A 143 15.09 -11.27 -4.10
C PHE A 143 16.51 -10.82 -4.40
N ASN A 144 17.34 -11.69 -4.98
CA ASN A 144 18.74 -11.40 -5.24
C ASN A 144 18.96 -10.91 -6.68
N THR A 145 18.44 -11.66 -7.64
CA THR A 145 18.63 -11.40 -9.07
C THR A 145 17.66 -10.39 -9.64
N LYS A 146 16.58 -10.07 -8.89
CA LYS A 146 15.48 -9.20 -9.31
C LYS A 146 14.77 -9.66 -10.58
N LYS A 147 14.97 -10.93 -10.98
CA LYS A 147 14.32 -11.50 -12.15
C LYS A 147 12.90 -11.90 -11.83
N PHE A 148 12.00 -11.69 -12.79
CA PHE A 148 10.63 -12.19 -12.70
C PHE A 148 10.62 -13.71 -12.51
N ILE A 149 9.84 -14.16 -11.53
CA ILE A 149 9.59 -15.57 -11.23
C ILE A 149 8.26 -15.98 -11.87
N LYS A 150 7.17 -15.28 -11.50
CA LYS A 150 5.80 -15.56 -11.96
C LYS A 150 4.82 -14.45 -11.61
N GLY A 151 3.65 -14.48 -12.26
CA GLY A 151 2.51 -13.64 -11.96
C GLY A 151 1.31 -14.48 -11.52
N ILE A 152 0.56 -14.00 -10.53
CA ILE A 152 -0.67 -14.62 -10.04
C ILE A 152 -1.78 -13.57 -10.04
N ARG A 153 -2.88 -13.83 -10.75
CA ARG A 153 -4.08 -12.99 -10.74
C ARG A 153 -5.01 -13.46 -9.63
N LEU A 154 -5.35 -12.53 -8.75
CA LEU A 154 -6.39 -12.71 -7.73
C LEU A 154 -7.76 -12.40 -8.33
N HIS A 155 -8.82 -12.58 -7.54
CA HIS A 155 -10.20 -12.47 -8.02
C HIS A 155 -10.65 -11.03 -8.33
N SER A 156 -9.91 -10.02 -7.89
CA SER A 156 -10.22 -8.61 -8.16
C SER A 156 -8.98 -7.72 -7.95
N SER A 157 -9.10 -6.44 -8.32
CA SER A 157 -8.09 -5.41 -8.04
C SER A 157 -8.01 -5.13 -6.54
N PHE A 158 -6.82 -4.70 -6.12
CA PHE A 158 -6.51 -4.47 -4.72
C PHE A 158 -5.59 -3.27 -4.56
N SER A 159 -5.71 -2.60 -3.42
CA SER A 159 -4.96 -1.40 -3.07
C SER A 159 -3.60 -1.76 -2.47
N ASP A 160 -3.57 -2.74 -1.55
CA ASP A 160 -2.36 -3.03 -0.78
C ASP A 160 -2.22 -4.51 -0.42
N ILE A 161 -0.98 -4.92 -0.12
CA ILE A 161 -0.60 -6.25 0.33
C ILE A 161 0.38 -6.20 1.50
N ALA A 162 0.20 -7.10 2.47
CA ALA A 162 1.13 -7.24 3.58
C ALA A 162 1.48 -8.70 3.83
N ILE A 163 2.74 -8.93 4.20
CA ILE A 163 3.22 -10.25 4.63
C ILE A 163 3.07 -10.35 6.14
N GLU A 164 2.22 -11.29 6.56
CA GLU A 164 2.17 -11.71 7.94
C GLU A 164 3.13 -12.87 8.16
N LYS A 165 4.04 -12.74 9.13
CA LYS A 165 4.71 -13.91 9.71
C LYS A 165 3.70 -14.68 10.56
N ASP A 166 3.00 -15.61 9.95
CA ASP A 166 1.99 -16.45 10.59
C ASP A 166 2.67 -17.49 11.48
N GLY A 167 3.04 -17.04 12.68
CA GLY A 167 3.63 -17.89 13.73
C GLY A 167 2.71 -19.02 14.20
N TYR A 168 1.42 -19.01 13.82
CA TYR A 168 0.44 -20.02 14.21
C TYR A 168 0.40 -21.18 13.22
N ARG A 169 0.48 -20.88 11.92
CA ARG A 169 0.48 -21.89 10.85
C ARG A 169 1.89 -22.34 10.46
N GLY A 170 2.92 -21.60 10.87
CA GLY A 170 4.32 -21.98 10.65
C GLY A 170 4.86 -21.56 9.28
N GLY A 171 4.57 -20.32 8.86
CA GLY A 171 5.05 -19.76 7.60
C GLY A 171 4.65 -18.29 7.43
N GLU A 172 4.67 -17.82 6.18
CA GLU A 172 4.18 -16.50 5.80
C GLU A 172 2.78 -16.61 5.18
N ALA A 173 1.94 -15.63 5.47
CA ALA A 173 0.64 -15.44 4.85
C ALA A 173 0.60 -14.08 4.15
N LEU A 174 -0.20 -13.99 3.09
CA LEU A 174 -0.44 -12.74 2.38
C LEU A 174 -1.80 -12.19 2.80
N ILE A 175 -1.83 -10.98 3.34
CA ILE A 175 -3.07 -10.24 3.56
C ILE A 175 -3.20 -9.25 2.41
N VAL A 176 -4.40 -9.16 1.83
CA VAL A 176 -4.68 -8.34 0.65
C VAL A 176 -5.90 -7.47 0.94
N SER A 177 -5.78 -6.18 0.63
CA SER A 177 -6.86 -5.19 0.75
C SER A 177 -7.48 -4.94 -0.62
N PHE A 178 -8.66 -5.51 -0.88
CA PHE A 178 -9.31 -5.47 -2.19
C PHE A 178 -10.18 -4.23 -2.37
N THR A 179 -10.19 -3.68 -3.58
CA THR A 179 -11.05 -2.56 -3.94
C THR A 179 -12.54 -2.93 -3.92
N ARG A 180 -12.87 -4.23 -4.00
CA ARG A 180 -14.23 -4.77 -3.78
C ARG A 180 -14.62 -4.92 -2.30
N HIS A 181 -14.22 -3.97 -1.47
CA HIS A 181 -14.67 -3.80 -0.09
C HIS A 181 -14.36 -4.97 0.86
N THR A 182 -13.28 -5.73 0.59
CA THR A 182 -12.86 -6.83 1.46
C THR A 182 -11.38 -6.77 1.80
N VAL A 183 -11.04 -7.29 2.99
CA VAL A 183 -9.67 -7.64 3.35
C VAL A 183 -9.63 -9.15 3.52
N GLU A 184 -8.67 -9.80 2.88
CA GLU A 184 -8.61 -11.26 2.81
C GLU A 184 -7.20 -11.77 3.10
N LYS A 185 -7.09 -12.93 3.73
CA LYS A 185 -5.80 -13.57 4.02
C LYS A 185 -5.65 -14.85 3.21
N TYR A 186 -4.48 -15.04 2.62
CA TYR A 186 -4.12 -16.21 1.83
C TYR A 186 -2.90 -16.91 2.44
N ASP A 187 -2.84 -18.23 2.27
CA ASP A 187 -1.61 -18.98 2.50
C ASP A 187 -0.61 -18.67 1.38
N LEU A 188 0.50 -18.01 1.71
CA LEU A 188 1.46 -17.55 0.70
C LEU A 188 2.17 -18.71 0.02
N GLU A 189 2.41 -19.81 0.74
CA GLU A 189 3.03 -21.01 0.18
C GLU A 189 2.19 -21.60 -0.95
N SER A 190 0.87 -21.71 -0.73
CA SER A 190 -0.08 -22.17 -1.73
C SER A 190 -0.08 -21.29 -2.97
N LEU A 191 -0.09 -19.96 -2.80
CA LEU A 191 0.03 -19.02 -3.92
C LEU A 191 1.35 -19.22 -4.65
N PHE A 192 2.47 -19.12 -3.95
CA PHE A 192 3.81 -19.17 -4.53
C PHE A 192 4.10 -20.49 -5.29
N LYS A 193 3.63 -21.62 -4.77
CA LYS A 193 3.81 -22.94 -5.38
C LYS A 193 2.84 -23.24 -6.51
N SER A 194 1.80 -22.44 -6.71
CA SER A 194 0.88 -22.60 -7.84
C SER A 194 1.62 -22.50 -9.17
N ASN A 195 1.29 -23.38 -10.12
CA ASN A 195 1.74 -23.28 -11.51
C ASN A 195 0.71 -22.58 -12.42
N GLU A 196 -0.46 -22.24 -11.88
CA GLU A 196 -1.53 -21.54 -12.58
C GLU A 196 -1.40 -20.03 -12.38
N THR A 197 -1.70 -19.30 -13.45
CA THR A 197 -1.74 -17.83 -13.45
C THR A 197 -2.96 -17.28 -12.71
N LYS A 198 -4.08 -18.01 -12.68
CA LYS A 198 -5.30 -17.67 -11.91
C LYS A 198 -5.70 -18.87 -11.04
N PRO A 199 -4.96 -19.14 -9.95
CA PRO A 199 -5.20 -20.31 -9.12
C PRO A 199 -6.50 -20.20 -8.34
N ASN A 200 -7.23 -21.31 -8.23
CA ASN A 200 -8.39 -21.41 -7.34
C ASN A 200 -7.97 -21.67 -5.88
N ILE A 201 -7.32 -20.68 -5.27
CA ILE A 201 -6.93 -20.72 -3.85
C ILE A 201 -7.94 -19.91 -3.04
N GLN A 202 -8.60 -20.57 -2.10
CA GLN A 202 -9.54 -19.90 -1.20
C GLN A 202 -8.79 -19.14 -0.12
N PRO A 203 -9.26 -17.93 0.27
CA PRO A 203 -8.69 -17.23 1.40
C PRO A 203 -8.94 -18.00 2.70
N LEU A 204 -7.98 -17.90 3.62
CA LEU A 204 -8.04 -18.42 4.99
C LEU A 204 -9.15 -17.74 5.80
N TRP A 205 -9.42 -16.46 5.53
CA TRP A 205 -10.56 -15.70 6.01
C TRP A 205 -10.81 -14.49 5.12
N ILE A 206 -12.03 -13.96 5.20
CA ILE A 206 -12.49 -12.74 4.53
C ILE A 206 -13.12 -11.85 5.60
N SER A 207 -12.78 -10.57 5.58
CA SER A 207 -13.40 -9.51 6.38
C SER A 207 -14.06 -8.49 5.44
N GLY A 208 -15.27 -8.05 5.77
CA GLY A 208 -16.11 -7.22 4.90
C GLY A 208 -17.04 -8.04 3.99
N THR A 209 -17.91 -7.34 3.27
CA THR A 209 -18.80 -7.96 2.27
C THR A 209 -18.40 -7.50 0.88
N LYS A 210 -18.33 -8.45 -0.06
CA LYS A 210 -18.10 -8.13 -1.47
C LYS A 210 -19.32 -7.40 -1.99
N LYS A 211 -19.13 -6.19 -2.51
CA LYS A 211 -20.14 -5.47 -3.28
C LYS A 211 -19.82 -5.52 -4.77
N THR A 212 -20.86 -5.54 -5.59
CA THR A 212 -20.81 -5.36 -7.04
C THR A 212 -21.07 -3.88 -7.33
N GLY A 213 -20.23 -3.25 -8.15
CA GLY A 213 -20.30 -1.81 -8.44
C GLY A 213 -19.55 -0.93 -7.43
N ASP A 214 -19.26 0.30 -7.83
CA ASP A 214 -18.77 1.35 -6.94
C ASP A 214 -19.92 1.73 -5.98
N SER A 215 -19.76 1.49 -4.67
CA SER A 215 -20.77 1.93 -3.71
C SER A 215 -20.81 3.45 -3.53
N GLY A 216 -20.01 4.18 -4.31
CA GLY A 216 -19.79 5.60 -4.17
C GLY A 216 -19.12 5.93 -2.83
N ARG A 217 -19.01 7.22 -2.53
CA ARG A 217 -18.42 7.74 -1.29
C ARG A 217 -19.36 7.66 -0.08
N GLY A 218 -20.44 6.87 -0.18
CA GLY A 218 -21.46 6.69 0.85
C GLY A 218 -20.93 5.95 2.08
N PHE A 219 -21.40 6.33 3.27
CA PHE A 219 -20.97 5.67 4.50
C PHE A 219 -21.49 4.23 4.57
N THR A 220 -20.65 3.33 5.07
CA THR A 220 -21.05 1.94 5.34
C THR A 220 -21.05 1.66 6.84
N ASP A 221 -21.86 0.70 7.26
CA ASP A 221 -21.92 0.25 8.65
C ASP A 221 -20.55 -0.18 9.22
N GLU A 222 -20.51 -0.48 10.52
CA GLU A 222 -19.28 -0.87 11.21
C GLU A 222 -18.65 -2.17 10.66
N PHE A 223 -19.38 -3.03 9.96
CA PHE A 223 -18.87 -4.32 9.48
C PHE A 223 -18.28 -4.21 8.07
N ASN A 224 -18.83 -3.33 7.24
CA ASN A 224 -18.48 -3.19 5.83
C ASN A 224 -17.35 -2.18 5.60
N TYR A 225 -16.55 -2.38 4.55
CA TYR A 225 -15.56 -1.40 4.13
C TYR A 225 -16.13 -0.50 3.05
N ASN A 226 -15.62 0.72 2.97
CA ASN A 226 -15.75 1.57 1.81
C ASN A 226 -14.36 1.99 1.33
N TRP A 227 -13.88 1.24 0.34
CA TRP A 227 -12.55 1.37 -0.24
C TRP A 227 -11.41 1.19 0.78
N PRO A 228 -11.13 -0.06 1.19
CA PRO A 228 -10.02 -0.31 2.10
C PRO A 228 -8.68 -0.12 1.36
N GLU A 229 -7.85 0.80 1.84
CA GLU A 229 -6.56 1.14 1.25
C GLU A 229 -5.44 0.32 1.91
N MET A 230 -4.41 0.97 2.48
CA MET A 230 -3.27 0.25 3.03
C MET A 230 -3.57 -0.47 4.35
N ILE A 231 -2.75 -1.49 4.59
CA ILE A 231 -2.81 -2.34 5.75
C ILE A 231 -1.46 -2.43 6.47
N ALA A 232 -1.48 -2.46 7.80
CA ALA A 232 -0.28 -2.62 8.61
C ALA A 232 -0.47 -3.67 9.71
N ILE A 233 0.56 -4.47 9.96
CA ILE A 233 0.54 -5.54 10.96
C ILE A 233 1.41 -5.14 12.15
N CYS A 234 0.82 -5.14 13.35
CA CYS A 234 1.54 -5.03 14.61
C CYS A 234 1.72 -6.42 15.23
N TYR A 235 2.98 -6.72 15.55
CA TYR A 235 3.41 -7.99 16.14
C TYR A 235 3.57 -7.93 17.66
N SER A 236 3.42 -6.75 18.27
CA SER A 236 3.55 -6.59 19.72
C SER A 236 2.21 -6.81 20.43
N ASN A 237 2.27 -6.93 21.75
CA ASN A 237 1.10 -7.06 22.61
C ASN A 237 0.50 -5.71 23.04
N LYS A 238 1.00 -4.58 22.52
CA LYS A 238 0.56 -3.23 22.93
C LYS A 238 -0.95 -3.01 22.74
N TYR A 239 -1.55 -3.73 21.80
CA TYR A 239 -2.96 -3.61 21.43
C TYR A 239 -3.83 -4.79 21.91
N ASP A 240 -3.30 -5.66 22.78
CA ASP A 240 -4.05 -6.79 23.37
C ASP A 240 -5.29 -6.35 24.14
N SER A 241 -5.33 -5.10 24.61
CA SER A 241 -6.50 -4.50 25.24
C SER A 241 -7.74 -4.47 24.35
N PHE A 242 -7.58 -4.56 23.02
CA PHE A 242 -8.71 -4.64 22.08
C PHE A 242 -9.29 -6.05 21.94
N ARG A 243 -8.63 -7.07 22.50
CA ARG A 243 -9.06 -8.47 22.40
C ARG A 243 -9.99 -8.83 23.55
N ASN A 244 -11.04 -9.58 23.24
CA ASN A 244 -11.93 -10.16 24.25
C ASN A 244 -11.18 -11.19 25.12
N GLU A 245 -11.50 -11.23 26.41
CA GLU A 245 -10.76 -12.02 27.40
C GLU A 245 -10.98 -13.54 27.28
N HIS A 246 -12.06 -13.97 26.61
CA HIS A 246 -12.55 -15.33 26.69
C HIS A 246 -12.17 -16.27 25.54
N ASP A 247 -11.83 -15.78 24.33
CA ASP A 247 -11.56 -16.67 23.19
C ASP A 247 -10.34 -16.30 22.30
N ASP A 248 -9.88 -15.04 22.25
CA ASP A 248 -8.98 -14.57 21.17
C ASP A 248 -7.60 -14.04 21.61
N LYS A 249 -7.30 -13.93 22.92
CA LYS A 249 -6.05 -13.29 23.41
C LYS A 249 -4.75 -14.01 23.03
N LYS A 250 -4.78 -15.18 22.38
CA LYS A 250 -3.58 -16.01 22.16
C LYS A 250 -3.26 -16.32 20.70
N LEU A 251 -4.14 -16.00 19.76
CA LEU A 251 -3.94 -16.33 18.35
C LEU A 251 -4.13 -15.08 17.48
N GLY A 252 -3.20 -14.87 16.56
CA GLY A 252 -3.08 -13.76 15.62
C GLY A 252 -2.25 -12.56 16.11
N ASN A 253 -1.86 -11.76 15.13
CA ASN A 253 -1.33 -10.42 15.25
C ASN A 253 -2.48 -9.39 15.14
N ILE A 254 -2.15 -8.11 15.21
CA ILE A 254 -3.12 -7.02 15.05
C ILE A 254 -2.95 -6.44 13.65
N LEU A 255 -4.03 -6.41 12.87
CA LEU A 255 -4.07 -5.77 11.56
C LEU A 255 -4.78 -4.43 11.68
N PHE A 256 -4.20 -3.38 11.12
CA PHE A 256 -4.84 -2.09 10.90
C PHE A 256 -5.17 -1.95 9.42
N VAL A 257 -6.34 -1.40 9.13
CA VAL A 257 -6.83 -1.20 7.77
C VAL A 257 -7.32 0.25 7.64
N CYS A 258 -6.78 0.99 6.68
CA CYS A 258 -7.32 2.28 6.28
C CYS A 258 -8.63 2.07 5.51
N ASP A 259 -9.74 2.57 6.03
CA ASP A 259 -11.06 2.46 5.41
C ASP A 259 -11.45 3.85 4.89
N LYS A 260 -10.96 4.16 3.68
CA LYS A 260 -10.73 5.51 3.16
C LYS A 260 -11.99 6.36 3.19
N TRP A 261 -13.05 5.94 2.51
CA TRP A 261 -14.26 6.75 2.36
C TRP A 261 -15.16 6.71 3.60
N ASN A 262 -14.93 5.76 4.51
CA ASN A 262 -15.52 5.81 5.84
C ASN A 262 -14.74 6.71 6.83
N ASN A 263 -13.63 7.33 6.40
CA ASN A 263 -12.75 8.17 7.23
C ASN A 263 -12.36 7.53 8.56
N ARG A 264 -12.01 6.24 8.52
CA ARG A 264 -11.72 5.46 9.73
C ARG A 264 -10.60 4.45 9.55
N ILE A 265 -10.12 3.94 10.67
CA ILE A 265 -9.22 2.79 10.74
C ILE A 265 -9.97 1.63 11.39
N LYS A 266 -9.96 0.47 10.73
CA LYS A 266 -10.42 -0.78 11.34
C LYS A 266 -9.25 -1.57 11.90
N ILE A 267 -9.48 -2.23 13.04
CA ILE A 267 -8.52 -3.14 13.67
C ILE A 267 -9.09 -4.54 13.63
N LEU A 268 -8.35 -5.48 13.05
CA LEU A 268 -8.72 -6.89 12.97
C LEU A 268 -7.74 -7.79 13.72
N ASN A 269 -8.21 -8.98 14.08
CA ASN A 269 -7.36 -10.10 14.42
C ASN A 269 -6.91 -10.82 13.13
N THR A 270 -5.60 -10.95 12.89
CA THR A 270 -5.10 -11.65 11.69
C THR A 270 -5.33 -13.17 11.72
N PHE A 271 -5.73 -13.74 12.86
CA PHE A 271 -6.02 -15.17 12.95
C PHE A 271 -7.29 -15.56 12.19
N ASP A 272 -8.37 -14.79 12.37
CA ASP A 272 -9.71 -15.10 11.87
C ASP A 272 -10.39 -13.94 11.12
N GLY A 273 -9.72 -12.80 10.97
CA GLY A 273 -10.24 -11.62 10.29
C GLY A 273 -11.32 -10.87 11.08
N LYS A 274 -11.59 -11.26 12.34
CA LYS A 274 -12.63 -10.60 13.15
C LYS A 274 -12.22 -9.19 13.52
N GLN A 275 -13.19 -8.29 13.44
CA GLN A 275 -13.06 -6.93 13.92
C GLN A 275 -12.91 -6.89 15.44
N LEU A 276 -11.86 -6.20 15.89
CA LEU A 276 -11.56 -5.95 17.29
C LEU A 276 -12.00 -4.55 17.72
N LYS A 277 -11.79 -3.57 16.84
CA LYS A 277 -12.07 -2.16 17.13
C LYS A 277 -12.15 -1.34 15.84
N ILE A 278 -12.85 -0.22 15.92
CA ILE A 278 -12.83 0.86 14.93
C ILE A 278 -12.55 2.17 15.66
N PHE A 279 -11.86 3.09 15.00
CA PHE A 279 -11.74 4.48 15.41
C PHE A 279 -11.57 5.37 14.18
N GLY A 280 -11.96 6.64 14.29
CA GLY A 280 -12.17 7.49 13.13
C GLY A 280 -13.65 7.59 12.75
N GLU A 281 -14.10 8.79 12.41
CA GLU A 281 -15.49 9.06 12.02
C GLU A 281 -15.51 10.04 10.82
N LYS A 282 -16.47 9.86 9.89
CA LYS A 282 -16.86 10.86 8.88
C LYS A 282 -17.95 11.75 9.51
N GLY A 283 -17.68 13.05 9.69
CA GLY A 283 -18.64 14.02 10.24
C GLY A 283 -18.80 13.99 11.77
N ASN A 284 -19.81 14.69 12.30
CA ASN A 284 -20.06 14.90 13.74
C ASN A 284 -20.75 13.72 14.46
N SER A 285 -20.81 12.53 13.85
CA SER A 285 -21.54 11.39 14.39
C SER A 285 -20.77 10.73 15.54
N ARG A 286 -21.03 11.20 16.77
CA ARG A 286 -20.49 10.69 18.06
C ARG A 286 -20.74 9.19 18.34
N GLU A 287 -21.20 8.42 17.37
CA GLU A 287 -21.71 7.06 17.52
C GLU A 287 -20.61 6.02 17.80
N LEU A 288 -19.36 6.26 17.38
CA LEU A 288 -18.23 5.36 17.67
C LEU A 288 -17.38 5.82 18.85
N GLY A 289 -17.72 6.97 19.46
CA GLY A 289 -17.08 7.49 20.67
C GLY A 289 -15.61 7.88 20.50
N SER A 290 -15.17 8.12 19.25
CA SER A 290 -13.80 8.46 18.90
C SER A 290 -13.68 9.92 18.47
N ASN A 291 -12.99 10.77 19.25
CA ASN A 291 -12.71 12.17 18.86
C ASN A 291 -11.58 12.30 17.82
N ILE A 292 -11.40 11.28 16.98
CA ILE A 292 -10.35 11.24 15.96
C ILE A 292 -11.06 11.41 14.62
N GLU A 293 -10.78 12.49 13.93
CA GLU A 293 -11.27 12.74 12.57
C GLU A 293 -10.18 12.38 11.58
N PHE A 294 -10.47 11.56 10.58
CA PHE A 294 -9.57 11.36 9.44
C PHE A 294 -10.10 12.08 8.21
N ARG A 295 -9.19 12.39 7.28
CA ARG A 295 -9.52 12.90 5.95
C ARG A 295 -8.91 11.96 4.92
N GLU A 296 -9.70 10.98 4.50
CA GLU A 296 -9.34 9.92 3.58
C GLU A 296 -8.03 9.24 3.98
N PRO A 297 -8.03 8.47 5.09
CA PRO A 297 -6.84 7.75 5.51
C PRO A 297 -6.44 6.77 4.39
N TRP A 298 -5.18 6.83 3.96
CA TRP A 298 -4.70 6.05 2.84
C TRP A 298 -3.63 5.05 3.28
N GLY A 299 -2.45 5.55 3.62
CA GLY A 299 -1.29 4.78 4.05
C GLY A 299 -1.26 4.60 5.55
N ILE A 300 -0.76 3.46 6.02
CA ILE A 300 -0.58 3.18 7.44
C ILE A 300 0.74 2.45 7.72
N SER A 301 1.47 2.90 8.72
CA SER A 301 2.70 2.25 9.19
C SER A 301 2.82 2.29 10.72
N LEU A 302 3.66 1.43 11.26
CA LEU A 302 3.94 1.32 12.70
C LEU A 302 5.41 1.59 12.94
N ASP A 303 5.71 2.43 13.92
CA ASP A 303 7.09 2.63 14.35
C ASP A 303 7.56 1.60 15.39
N ASN A 304 8.81 1.73 15.84
CA ASN A 304 9.43 0.82 16.82
C ASN A 304 8.78 0.84 18.21
N GLN A 305 7.92 1.83 18.49
CA GLN A 305 7.15 1.95 19.73
C GLN A 305 5.71 1.51 19.52
N ASP A 306 5.38 0.94 18.36
CA ASP A 306 4.03 0.64 17.92
C ASP A 306 3.13 1.87 18.04
N ARG A 307 3.60 3.03 17.56
CA ARG A 307 2.74 4.18 17.28
C ARG A 307 2.33 4.10 15.82
N ILE A 308 1.09 4.47 15.55
CA ILE A 308 0.50 4.37 14.22
C ILE A 308 0.73 5.68 13.50
N TRP A 309 1.20 5.60 12.26
CA TRP A 309 1.35 6.74 11.37
C TRP A 309 0.42 6.54 10.18
N VAL A 310 -0.49 7.49 9.98
CA VAL A 310 -1.52 7.42 8.95
C VAL A 310 -1.38 8.61 8.02
N SER A 311 -1.13 8.39 6.74
CA SER A 311 -1.24 9.45 5.74
C SER A 311 -2.71 9.74 5.47
N GLN A 312 -3.05 11.02 5.43
CA GLN A 312 -4.38 11.52 5.16
C GLN A 312 -4.34 12.17 3.78
N PHE A 313 -4.92 11.49 2.78
CA PHE A 313 -4.85 11.89 1.38
C PHE A 313 -5.39 13.32 1.19
N ALA A 314 -6.69 13.51 1.49
CA ALA A 314 -7.35 14.81 1.45
C ALA A 314 -6.90 15.76 2.58
N GLY A 315 -6.19 15.23 3.59
CA GLY A 315 -5.60 16.03 4.66
C GLY A 315 -4.24 16.64 4.32
N HIS A 316 -3.58 16.14 3.26
CA HIS A 316 -2.20 16.50 2.90
C HIS A 316 -1.22 16.45 4.08
N CYS A 317 -1.38 15.46 4.97
CA CYS A 317 -0.58 15.35 6.18
C CYS A 317 -0.50 13.90 6.67
N VAL A 318 0.38 13.66 7.64
CA VAL A 318 0.50 12.39 8.36
C VAL A 318 0.12 12.56 9.81
N LYS A 319 -0.81 11.74 10.29
CA LYS A 319 -1.27 11.72 11.68
C LYS A 319 -0.59 10.59 12.46
N ARG A 320 0.02 10.92 13.60
CA ARG A 320 0.51 9.95 14.58
C ARG A 320 -0.53 9.66 15.64
N LEU A 321 -0.75 8.39 15.92
CA LEU A 321 -1.63 7.93 16.98
C LEU A 321 -0.92 6.99 17.94
N GLU A 322 -1.34 7.04 19.21
CA GLU A 322 -0.88 6.15 20.25
C GLU A 322 -2.04 5.42 20.92
N ASN A 323 -1.78 4.19 21.37
CA ASN A 323 -2.70 3.48 22.24
C ASN A 323 -2.40 3.76 23.70
N GLN A 324 -3.29 4.50 24.36
CA GLN A 324 -3.29 4.75 25.79
C GLN A 324 -4.27 3.79 26.47
N VAL A 325 -3.82 2.55 26.71
CA VAL A 325 -4.58 1.53 27.45
C VAL A 325 -5.96 1.26 26.85
N GLY A 326 -6.01 0.97 25.56
CA GLY A 326 -7.24 0.64 24.85
C GLY A 326 -7.98 1.87 24.31
N GLN A 327 -7.48 3.08 24.53
CA GLN A 327 -7.96 4.30 23.90
C GLN A 327 -6.94 4.81 22.89
N MET A 328 -7.36 4.95 21.63
CA MET A 328 -6.56 5.62 20.62
C MET A 328 -6.61 7.12 20.85
N VAL A 329 -5.45 7.78 20.78
CA VAL A 329 -5.34 9.24 20.86
C VAL A 329 -4.47 9.75 19.73
N VAL A 330 -4.79 10.93 19.22
CA VAL A 330 -3.90 11.66 18.32
C VAL A 330 -2.78 12.27 19.15
N ASP A 331 -1.55 11.99 18.77
CA ASP A 331 -0.38 12.52 19.45
C ASP A 331 0.27 13.65 18.64
N GLN A 332 0.32 13.51 17.31
CA GLN A 332 0.91 14.52 16.43
C GLN A 332 0.26 14.51 15.04
N CYS A 333 0.30 15.65 14.36
CA CYS A 333 0.02 15.76 12.93
C CYS A 333 1.22 16.46 12.28
N LEU A 334 1.75 15.87 11.21
CA LEU A 334 2.94 16.33 10.49
C LEU A 334 2.60 16.66 9.05
N GLY A 335 3.27 17.68 8.51
CA GLY A 335 3.01 18.14 7.16
C GLY A 335 1.74 18.98 7.05
N ASP A 336 1.65 19.64 5.90
CA ASP A 336 0.49 20.35 5.37
C ASP A 336 0.66 20.40 3.84
N SER A 337 -0.26 21.05 3.14
CA SER A 337 -0.20 21.19 1.68
C SER A 337 1.01 21.96 1.14
N MET A 338 1.81 22.62 2.00
CA MET A 338 3.09 23.22 1.60
C MET A 338 4.27 22.26 1.72
N ILE A 339 4.10 21.15 2.45
CA ILE A 339 5.15 20.15 2.72
C ILE A 339 4.90 18.85 1.94
N MET A 340 3.64 18.44 1.78
CA MET A 340 3.25 17.26 1.00
C MET A 340 1.89 17.49 0.34
N TYR A 341 1.62 16.81 -0.77
CA TYR A 341 0.34 16.91 -1.47
C TYR A 341 -0.19 15.52 -1.79
N ASN A 342 -1.36 15.19 -1.24
CA ASN A 342 -2.03 13.89 -1.45
C ASN A 342 -1.12 12.67 -1.14
N PRO A 343 -0.65 12.52 0.12
CA PRO A 343 0.22 11.41 0.49
C PRO A 343 -0.52 10.06 0.41
N LEU A 344 0.10 9.07 -0.25
CA LEU A 344 -0.38 7.69 -0.36
C LEU A 344 0.37 6.80 0.64
N GLY A 345 1.21 5.89 0.15
CA GLY A 345 1.92 4.93 0.99
C GLY A 345 2.91 5.55 1.97
N ILE A 346 3.06 4.90 3.12
CA ILE A 346 3.94 5.34 4.20
C ILE A 346 4.70 4.15 4.77
N PHE A 347 6.00 4.32 4.97
CA PHE A 347 6.87 3.30 5.51
C PHE A 347 7.79 3.86 6.58
N TYR A 348 7.82 3.18 7.73
CA TYR A 348 8.77 3.47 8.79
C TYR A 348 10.15 2.85 8.50
N ASP A 349 11.14 3.72 8.26
CA ASP A 349 12.55 3.33 8.20
C ASP A 349 13.13 3.25 9.62
N LYS A 350 13.25 2.01 10.12
CA LYS A 350 13.72 1.73 11.48
C LYS A 350 15.19 2.04 11.72
N LEU A 351 16.01 2.07 10.66
CA LEU A 351 17.44 2.35 10.79
C LEU A 351 17.68 3.86 10.77
N GLY A 352 16.94 4.58 9.93
CA GLY A 352 16.98 6.04 9.85
C GLY A 352 16.11 6.76 10.88
N ASN A 353 15.25 6.04 11.62
CA ASN A 353 14.23 6.61 12.51
C ASN A 353 13.43 7.73 11.82
N ARG A 354 12.89 7.43 10.65
CA ARG A 354 12.22 8.39 9.75
C ARG A 354 11.05 7.73 9.02
N LEU A 355 10.17 8.54 8.46
CA LEU A 355 9.08 8.10 7.59
C LEU A 355 9.45 8.39 6.15
N LEU A 356 9.23 7.41 5.28
CA LEU A 356 9.22 7.56 3.84
C LEU A 356 7.76 7.60 3.41
N ILE A 357 7.36 8.66 2.71
CA ILE A 357 5.97 8.89 2.33
C ILE A 357 5.92 9.06 0.82
N ALA A 358 5.10 8.26 0.15
CA ALA A 358 4.79 8.44 -1.25
C ALA A 358 3.91 9.69 -1.41
N ASP A 359 4.57 10.80 -1.76
CA ASP A 359 3.98 12.11 -1.92
C ASP A 359 3.49 12.23 -3.37
N SER A 360 2.31 11.65 -3.61
CA SER A 360 1.87 11.37 -4.97
C SER A 360 1.58 12.64 -5.76
N GLY A 361 1.19 13.73 -5.10
CA GLY A 361 0.91 15.01 -5.76
C GLY A 361 2.15 15.76 -6.20
N GLU A 362 3.26 15.56 -5.50
CA GLU A 362 4.57 16.04 -5.93
C GLU A 362 5.33 14.98 -6.76
N CYS A 363 4.78 13.76 -6.88
CA CYS A 363 5.44 12.61 -7.49
C CYS A 363 6.82 12.32 -6.88
N THR A 364 6.95 12.39 -5.55
CA THR A 364 8.21 12.16 -4.84
C THR A 364 8.06 11.19 -3.68
N ILE A 365 9.17 10.78 -3.06
CA ILE A 365 9.15 10.20 -1.71
C ILE A 365 9.61 11.26 -0.72
N SER A 366 8.68 11.81 0.05
CA SER A 366 8.97 12.76 1.12
C SER A 366 9.52 12.03 2.35
N ILE A 367 10.57 12.58 2.95
CA ILE A 367 11.26 12.01 4.11
C ILE A 367 11.02 12.90 5.33
N LEU A 368 10.36 12.37 6.35
CA LEU A 368 10.14 13.08 7.62
C LEU A 368 10.94 12.46 8.76
N ASP A 369 11.56 13.31 9.58
CA ASP A 369 12.23 12.89 10.81
C ASP A 369 11.19 12.51 11.87
N LEU A 370 11.34 11.34 12.49
CA LEU A 370 10.32 10.83 13.43
C LEU A 370 10.38 11.51 14.80
N GLU A 371 11.54 12.07 15.18
CA GLU A 371 11.75 12.69 16.48
C GLU A 371 11.23 14.13 16.51
N SER A 372 11.63 14.93 15.52
CA SER A 372 11.24 16.34 15.39
C SER A 372 9.95 16.52 14.60
N GLY A 373 9.57 15.55 13.77
CA GLY A 373 8.44 15.65 12.86
C GLY A 373 8.68 16.52 11.63
N ASN A 374 9.91 17.00 11.43
CA ASN A 374 10.22 17.92 10.36
C ASN A 374 10.48 17.21 9.04
N PHE A 375 10.17 17.91 7.95
CA PHE A 375 10.62 17.53 6.62
C PHE A 375 12.15 17.57 6.54
N MET A 376 12.73 16.49 6.03
CA MET A 376 14.18 16.33 5.88
C MET A 376 14.62 16.52 4.44
N ASP A 377 14.02 15.78 3.52
CA ASP A 377 14.42 15.70 2.11
C ASP A 377 13.34 14.99 1.29
N SER A 378 13.48 14.96 -0.05
CA SER A 378 12.66 14.14 -0.93
C SER A 378 13.51 13.33 -1.91
N ILE A 379 13.14 12.06 -2.12
CA ILE A 379 13.67 11.27 -3.23
C ILE A 379 12.88 11.63 -4.48
N THR A 380 13.58 12.08 -5.52
CA THR A 380 12.98 12.51 -6.78
C THR A 380 13.49 11.66 -7.93
N ASN A 381 12.65 11.48 -8.95
CA ASN A 381 13.02 10.83 -10.19
C ASN A 381 12.20 11.44 -11.33
N SER A 382 12.82 11.79 -12.44
CA SER A 382 12.13 12.39 -13.60
C SER A 382 11.08 11.45 -14.23
N SER A 383 11.16 10.16 -13.93
CA SER A 383 10.22 9.14 -14.39
C SER A 383 9.04 8.91 -13.44
N PHE A 384 9.03 9.51 -12.24
CA PHE A 384 7.88 9.45 -11.35
C PHE A 384 6.67 10.20 -11.95
N ARG A 385 5.48 9.67 -11.69
CA ARG A 385 4.17 10.07 -12.22
C ARG A 385 3.06 9.99 -11.18
N CYS A 386 3.10 8.99 -10.31
CA CYS A 386 2.25 8.90 -9.12
C CYS A 386 2.85 7.82 -8.23
N VAL A 387 3.81 8.23 -7.40
CA VAL A 387 4.47 7.29 -6.50
C VAL A 387 3.45 6.78 -5.50
N SER A 388 3.35 5.46 -5.36
CA SER A 388 2.23 4.80 -4.65
C SER A 388 2.64 4.22 -3.31
N ASP A 389 3.75 3.48 -3.28
CA ASP A 389 4.19 2.75 -2.10
C ASP A 389 5.70 2.54 -2.09
N VAL A 390 6.23 2.25 -0.90
CA VAL A 390 7.64 2.05 -0.65
C VAL A 390 7.90 0.92 0.35
N CYS A 391 8.94 0.13 0.10
CA CYS A 391 9.35 -0.96 0.99
C CYS A 391 10.87 -1.06 1.09
N ILE A 392 11.42 -1.14 2.31
CA ILE A 392 12.85 -1.35 2.52
C ILE A 392 13.15 -2.83 2.77
N ASN A 393 14.09 -3.35 1.99
CA ASN A 393 14.76 -4.60 2.29
C ASN A 393 15.98 -4.37 3.18
N TYR A 394 15.81 -4.58 4.48
CA TYR A 394 16.91 -4.39 5.43
C TYR A 394 18.04 -5.41 5.33
N GLU A 395 17.86 -6.54 4.62
CA GLU A 395 18.93 -7.51 4.40
C GLU A 395 19.91 -7.03 3.32
N THR A 396 19.39 -6.35 2.28
CA THR A 396 20.22 -5.83 1.17
C THR A 396 20.49 -4.32 1.28
N GLY A 397 19.73 -3.60 2.10
CA GLY A 397 19.75 -2.13 2.18
C GLY A 397 18.95 -1.45 1.06
N GLU A 398 18.26 -2.22 0.20
CA GLU A 398 17.56 -1.68 -0.96
C GLU A 398 16.20 -1.09 -0.58
N LEU A 399 15.86 0.04 -1.19
CA LEU A 399 14.53 0.64 -1.16
C LEU A 399 13.81 0.36 -2.47
N TYR A 400 12.64 -0.25 -2.38
CA TYR A 400 11.72 -0.47 -3.48
C TYR A 400 10.66 0.62 -3.49
N VAL A 401 10.38 1.14 -4.68
CA VAL A 401 9.37 2.20 -4.88
C VAL A 401 8.50 1.78 -6.06
N THR A 402 7.19 1.75 -5.85
CA THR A 402 6.19 1.58 -6.90
C THR A 402 5.59 2.92 -7.28
N ASP A 403 5.20 3.03 -8.53
CA ASP A 403 4.54 4.20 -9.06
C ASP A 403 3.43 3.76 -10.01
N GLN A 404 2.20 4.12 -9.65
CA GLN A 404 0.96 3.69 -10.27
C GLN A 404 0.99 3.87 -11.79
N TYR A 405 1.58 4.95 -12.29
CA TYR A 405 1.51 5.29 -13.69
C TYR A 405 2.81 5.03 -14.46
N SER A 406 3.74 4.26 -13.87
CA SER A 406 5.08 4.05 -14.44
C SER A 406 5.34 2.67 -15.05
N GLU A 407 4.45 1.68 -14.89
CA GLU A 407 4.72 0.25 -15.20
C GLU A 407 6.07 -0.26 -14.62
N GLN A 408 6.62 0.41 -13.61
CA GLN A 408 7.99 0.23 -13.17
C GLN A 408 8.09 -0.02 -11.67
N LEU A 409 9.06 -0.84 -11.30
CA LEU A 409 9.59 -0.94 -9.96
C LEU A 409 10.95 -0.24 -9.93
N PHE A 410 11.09 0.79 -9.10
CA PHE A 410 12.35 1.49 -8.90
C PHE A 410 13.06 0.90 -7.68
N ILE A 411 14.37 0.69 -7.80
CA ILE A 411 15.21 0.13 -6.74
C ILE A 411 16.34 1.11 -6.46
N TYR A 412 16.47 1.52 -5.20
CA TYR A 412 17.54 2.38 -4.70
C TYR A 412 18.42 1.62 -3.70
N GLU A 413 19.66 2.08 -3.49
CA GLU A 413 20.60 1.59 -2.47
C GLU A 413 21.35 2.69 -1.72
#